data_AF-A0A2K5IP26-F1
#
_entry.id   AF-A0A2K5IP26-F1
#
_cell.length_a   1.000
_cell.length_b   1.000
_cell.length_c   1.000
_cell.angle_alpha   90.00
_cell.angle_beta   90.00
_cell.angle_gamma   90.00
#
_symmetry.space_group_name_H-M   'P 1'
#
loop_
_entity.id
_entity.type
_entity.pdbx_description
1 polymer ?
#
loop_
_entity_poly.entity_id
_entity_poly.type
_entity_poly.pdbx_seq_one_letter_code
_entity_poly.pdbx_strand_id
1 'polypeptide(L)'
;MTVALDLLSGLAEGLGGNIEQLVARSDILTLIYQCTQDKISFALLNDLTKACFQHVKPCIADFMPTLRTKLTPESISVCNNATWASGEISIQIDLEMQPYIPVLLRQLVEIINRPSTPKTLLKNTAITIGRLGYVCPQEVAPMLQQFTRPLCTSLRNIRDNEEKDSCDSQWPNPRFYVFCDAIASWINPKDDLRDVFCKILHGHFSDQFPLPLKEHLAALYGV
;
A
#
# COMPACT_ATOMS: atom_id res chain seq x y z
N MET A 1 -2.74 -27.52 4.40
CA MET A 1 -3.48 -26.53 3.59
C MET A 1 -2.58 -25.37 3.17
N THR A 2 -1.74 -24.85 4.07
CA THR A 2 -0.80 -23.72 3.83
C THR A 2 0.10 -23.91 2.60
N VAL A 3 0.77 -25.06 2.48
CA VAL A 3 1.76 -25.31 1.40
C VAL A 3 1.17 -25.17 -0.01
N ALA A 4 -0.07 -25.59 -0.21
CA ALA A 4 -0.71 -25.51 -1.53
C ALA A 4 -1.04 -24.06 -1.90
N LEU A 5 -1.51 -23.26 -0.94
CA LEU A 5 -1.81 -21.85 -1.16
C LEU A 5 -0.53 -21.03 -1.38
N ASP A 6 0.54 -21.32 -0.64
CA ASP A 6 1.84 -20.67 -0.83
C ASP A 6 2.43 -20.97 -2.21
N LEU A 7 2.31 -22.22 -2.68
CA LEU A 7 2.73 -22.59 -4.03
C LEU A 7 1.92 -21.86 -5.10
N LEU A 8 0.59 -21.77 -4.94
CA LEU A 8 -0.26 -21.03 -5.86
C LEU A 8 0.07 -19.52 -5.86
N SER A 9 0.40 -18.95 -4.70
CA SER A 9 0.87 -17.56 -4.56
C SER A 9 2.14 -17.36 -5.40
N GLY A 10 3.14 -18.22 -5.20
CA GLY A 10 4.39 -18.16 -5.96
C GLY A 10 4.21 -18.38 -7.47
N LEU A 11 3.23 -19.20 -7.89
CA LEU A 11 2.88 -19.36 -9.30
C LEU A 11 2.22 -18.08 -9.85
N ALA A 12 1.31 -17.46 -9.11
CA ALA A 12 0.65 -16.22 -9.52
C ALA A 12 1.66 -15.07 -9.64
N GLU A 13 2.56 -14.94 -8.67
CA GLU A 13 3.66 -13.97 -8.68
C GLU A 13 4.62 -14.22 -9.85
N GLY A 14 5.08 -15.46 -10.03
CA GLY A 14 6.09 -15.78 -11.04
C GLY A 14 5.59 -15.79 -12.48
N LEU A 15 4.34 -16.21 -12.72
CA LEU A 15 3.74 -16.25 -14.06
C LEU A 15 3.07 -14.93 -14.45
N GLY A 16 2.69 -14.10 -13.47
CA GLY A 16 1.91 -12.89 -13.69
C GLY A 16 0.65 -13.18 -14.52
N GLY A 17 0.37 -12.34 -15.50
CA GLY A 17 -0.81 -12.49 -16.37
C GLY A 17 -0.92 -13.83 -17.11
N ASN A 18 0.17 -14.62 -17.23
CA ASN A 18 0.10 -15.93 -17.88
C ASN A 18 -0.66 -16.99 -17.06
N ILE A 19 -0.90 -16.75 -15.76
CA ILE A 19 -1.71 -17.66 -14.92
C ILE A 19 -3.21 -17.55 -15.22
N GLU A 20 -3.63 -16.50 -15.92
CA GLU A 20 -5.03 -16.12 -16.14
C GLU A 20 -5.91 -17.28 -16.63
N GLN A 21 -5.45 -18.03 -17.64
CA GLN A 21 -6.24 -19.13 -18.21
C GLN A 21 -6.46 -20.28 -17.23
N LEU A 22 -5.52 -20.49 -16.29
CA LEU A 22 -5.67 -21.49 -15.24
C LEU A 22 -6.69 -21.04 -14.21
N VAL A 23 -6.66 -19.76 -13.85
CA VAL A 23 -7.62 -19.14 -12.92
C VAL A 23 -9.03 -19.19 -13.50
N ALA A 24 -9.19 -18.78 -14.77
CA ALA A 24 -10.47 -18.74 -15.48
C ALA A 24 -11.18 -20.11 -15.58
N ARG A 25 -10.42 -21.21 -15.50
CA ARG A 25 -10.92 -22.59 -15.59
C ARG A 25 -10.99 -23.30 -14.24
N SER A 26 -10.94 -22.55 -13.14
CA SER A 26 -10.89 -23.10 -11.78
C SER A 26 -11.86 -22.40 -10.83
N ASP A 27 -12.22 -23.09 -9.75
CA ASP A 27 -13.01 -22.52 -8.66
C ASP A 27 -12.14 -21.84 -7.59
N ILE A 28 -10.93 -21.40 -7.95
CA ILE A 28 -9.91 -20.98 -6.99
C ILE A 28 -10.37 -19.79 -6.13
N LEU A 29 -11.13 -18.84 -6.69
CA LEU A 29 -11.63 -17.69 -5.95
C LEU A 29 -12.67 -18.07 -4.90
N THR A 30 -13.55 -19.03 -5.22
CA THR A 30 -14.51 -19.60 -4.25
C THR A 30 -13.77 -20.31 -3.12
N LEU A 31 -12.73 -21.09 -3.45
CA LEU A 31 -11.91 -21.79 -2.46
C LEU A 31 -11.10 -20.81 -1.59
N ILE A 32 -10.55 -19.75 -2.20
CA ILE A 32 -9.87 -18.65 -1.49
C ILE A 32 -10.84 -18.00 -0.50
N TYR A 33 -12.06 -17.69 -0.91
CA TYR A 33 -13.08 -17.10 -0.03
C TYR A 33 -13.36 -17.99 1.18
N GLN A 34 -13.57 -19.29 0.97
CA GLN A 34 -13.73 -20.24 2.08
C GLN A 34 -12.48 -20.29 2.98
N CYS A 35 -11.28 -20.22 2.40
CA CYS A 35 -10.02 -20.20 3.14
C CYS A 35 -9.71 -18.86 3.84
N THR A 36 -10.29 -17.73 3.40
CA THR A 36 -10.08 -16.40 4.05
C THR A 36 -10.68 -16.37 5.46
N GLN A 37 -11.61 -17.27 5.77
CA GLN A 37 -12.12 -17.47 7.12
C GLN A 37 -11.02 -17.95 8.08
N ASP A 38 -10.06 -18.77 7.58
CA ASP A 38 -9.09 -19.55 8.36
C ASP A 38 -7.62 -19.10 8.25
N LYS A 39 -7.36 -17.86 7.80
CA LYS A 39 -6.13 -17.05 8.05
C LYS A 39 -5.07 -16.96 6.93
N ILE A 40 -5.06 -17.78 5.87
CA ILE A 40 -3.84 -17.92 5.01
C ILE A 40 -4.00 -17.37 3.58
N SER A 41 -5.21 -17.16 3.06
CA SER A 41 -5.41 -16.96 1.62
C SER A 41 -5.21 -15.53 1.08
N PHE A 42 -4.87 -14.54 1.91
CA PHE A 42 -4.76 -13.15 1.44
C PHE A 42 -3.50 -12.86 0.60
N ALA A 43 -2.41 -13.61 0.76
CA ALA A 43 -1.24 -13.47 -0.11
C ALA A 43 -1.60 -13.88 -1.55
N LEU A 44 -2.25 -15.02 -1.72
CA LEU A 44 -2.74 -15.46 -3.03
C LEU A 44 -3.78 -14.49 -3.61
N LEU A 45 -4.69 -13.94 -2.78
CA LEU A 45 -5.63 -12.92 -3.24
C LEU A 45 -4.91 -11.69 -3.80
N ASN A 46 -3.86 -11.22 -3.12
CA ASN A 46 -3.02 -10.12 -3.60
C ASN A 46 -2.38 -10.45 -4.95
N ASP A 47 -1.77 -11.62 -5.08
CA ASP A 47 -1.06 -11.99 -6.30
C ASP A 47 -2.01 -12.19 -7.48
N LEU A 48 -3.20 -12.76 -7.26
CA LEU A 48 -4.25 -12.85 -8.29
C LEU A 48 -4.84 -11.48 -8.65
N THR A 49 -4.91 -10.55 -7.68
CA THR A 49 -5.33 -9.17 -7.93
C THR A 49 -4.34 -8.47 -8.87
N LYS A 50 -3.04 -8.71 -8.73
CA LYS A 50 -2.01 -8.22 -9.66
C LYS A 50 -2.07 -8.93 -11.01
N ALA A 51 -2.18 -10.25 -11.01
CA ALA A 51 -2.01 -11.07 -12.19
C ALA A 51 -3.22 -11.05 -13.13
N CYS A 52 -4.44 -11.11 -12.60
CA CYS A 52 -5.66 -11.30 -13.40
C CYS A 52 -6.89 -10.68 -12.71
N PHE A 53 -6.84 -9.38 -12.48
CA PHE A 53 -7.85 -8.63 -11.74
C PHE A 53 -9.29 -8.81 -12.25
N GLN A 54 -9.48 -9.03 -13.56
CA GLN A 54 -10.81 -9.22 -14.16
C GLN A 54 -11.61 -10.36 -13.52
N HIS A 55 -10.92 -11.38 -12.98
CA HIS A 55 -11.56 -12.50 -12.29
C HIS A 55 -11.84 -12.19 -10.82
N VAL A 56 -11.01 -11.35 -10.20
CA VAL A 56 -11.15 -10.95 -8.79
C VAL A 56 -12.24 -9.87 -8.62
N LYS A 57 -12.37 -8.96 -9.59
CA LYS A 57 -13.30 -7.81 -9.55
C LYS A 57 -14.73 -8.18 -9.10
N PRO A 58 -15.37 -9.24 -9.63
CA PRO A 58 -16.74 -9.62 -9.23
C PRO A 58 -16.88 -9.99 -7.75
N CYS A 59 -15.79 -10.39 -7.09
CA CYS A 59 -15.80 -10.87 -5.70
C CYS A 59 -15.40 -9.81 -4.67
N ILE A 60 -15.04 -8.59 -5.10
CA ILE A 60 -14.52 -7.54 -4.20
C ILE A 60 -15.52 -7.20 -3.09
N ALA A 61 -16.81 -7.10 -3.42
CA ALA A 61 -17.85 -6.79 -2.44
C ALA A 61 -17.90 -7.81 -1.27
N ASP A 62 -17.54 -9.07 -1.53
CA ASP A 62 -17.50 -10.14 -0.53
C ASP A 62 -16.16 -10.18 0.22
N PHE A 63 -15.05 -9.91 -0.48
CA PHE A 63 -13.72 -9.92 0.12
C PHE A 63 -13.45 -8.73 1.04
N MET A 64 -13.93 -7.53 0.70
CA MET A 64 -13.63 -6.31 1.45
C MET A 64 -14.08 -6.36 2.93
N PRO A 65 -15.31 -6.81 3.26
CA PRO A 65 -15.71 -7.01 4.65
C PRO A 65 -14.80 -8.01 5.38
N THR A 66 -14.38 -9.07 4.70
CA THR A 66 -13.52 -10.11 5.27
C THR A 66 -12.12 -9.58 5.57
N LEU A 67 -11.48 -8.89 4.62
CA LEU A 67 -10.19 -8.22 4.80
C LEU A 67 -10.21 -7.28 5.99
N ARG A 68 -11.25 -6.44 6.10
CA ARG A 68 -11.46 -5.53 7.24
C ARG A 68 -11.45 -6.26 8.59
N THR A 69 -12.17 -7.38 8.71
CA THR A 69 -12.20 -8.14 9.99
C THR A 69 -10.85 -8.74 10.37
N LYS A 70 -9.93 -8.85 9.41
CA LYS A 70 -8.61 -9.45 9.59
C LYS A 70 -7.51 -8.41 9.76
N LEU A 71 -7.84 -7.11 9.70
CA LEU A 71 -6.98 -6.00 10.15
C LEU A 71 -6.94 -5.93 11.69
N THR A 72 -6.71 -7.07 12.34
CA THR A 72 -6.50 -7.17 13.78
C THR A 72 -5.09 -7.66 14.04
N PRO A 73 -4.32 -6.98 14.89
CA PRO A 73 -2.92 -7.33 15.10
C PRO A 73 -2.75 -8.47 16.12
N GLU A 74 -3.76 -9.32 16.28
CA GLU A 74 -3.71 -10.59 17.03
C GLU A 74 -2.92 -11.65 16.27
N SER A 75 -3.03 -11.65 14.94
CA SER A 75 -2.20 -12.46 14.05
C SER A 75 -1.49 -11.55 13.07
N ILE A 76 -0.24 -11.23 13.39
CA ILE A 76 0.60 -10.30 12.61
C ILE A 76 0.67 -10.71 11.13
N SER A 77 0.87 -11.99 10.83
CA SER A 77 1.00 -12.48 9.45
C SER A 77 -0.30 -12.27 8.65
N VAL A 78 -1.44 -12.59 9.27
CA VAL A 78 -2.76 -12.44 8.62
C VAL A 78 -3.08 -10.97 8.39
N CYS A 79 -2.85 -10.15 9.40
CA CYS A 79 -3.04 -8.70 9.34
C CYS A 79 -2.15 -8.08 8.25
N ASN A 80 -0.90 -8.52 8.14
CA ASN A 80 0.03 -8.07 7.11
C ASN A 80 -0.48 -8.40 5.69
N ASN A 81 -0.93 -9.62 5.46
CA ASN A 81 -1.40 -10.04 4.13
C ASN A 81 -2.75 -9.39 3.79
N ALA A 82 -3.65 -9.21 4.76
CA ALA A 82 -4.90 -8.48 4.57
C ALA A 82 -4.65 -7.00 4.26
N THR A 83 -3.68 -6.38 4.95
CA THR A 83 -3.26 -5.00 4.70
C THR A 83 -2.73 -4.83 3.29
N TRP A 84 -1.85 -5.74 2.85
CA TRP A 84 -1.24 -5.70 1.52
C TRP A 84 -2.28 -5.91 0.41
N ALA A 85 -3.11 -6.94 0.53
CA ALA A 85 -4.19 -7.22 -0.42
C ALA A 85 -5.17 -6.04 -0.53
N SER A 86 -5.53 -5.39 0.58
CA SER A 86 -6.40 -4.20 0.57
C SER A 86 -5.78 -3.05 -0.21
N GLY A 87 -4.46 -2.85 -0.09
CA GLY A 87 -3.74 -1.82 -0.86
C GLY A 87 -3.70 -2.16 -2.34
N GLU A 88 -3.47 -3.42 -2.69
CA GLU A 88 -3.43 -3.85 -4.10
C GLU A 88 -4.80 -3.72 -4.78
N ILE A 89 -5.87 -4.16 -4.10
CA ILE A 89 -7.25 -3.99 -4.57
C ILE A 89 -7.55 -2.51 -4.80
N SER A 90 -7.11 -1.62 -3.91
CA SER A 90 -7.40 -0.19 -4.03
C SER A 90 -6.92 0.39 -5.37
N ILE A 91 -5.73 0.01 -5.82
CA ILE A 91 -5.18 0.46 -7.10
C ILE A 91 -5.99 -0.07 -8.29
N GLN A 92 -6.53 -1.29 -8.19
CA GLN A 92 -7.28 -1.92 -9.27
C GLN A 92 -8.71 -1.41 -9.42
N ILE A 93 -9.35 -0.99 -8.31
CA ILE A 93 -10.74 -0.50 -8.31
C ILE A 93 -10.87 1.02 -8.25
N ASP A 94 -9.77 1.72 -8.01
CA ASP A 94 -9.66 3.18 -8.03
C ASP A 94 -10.76 3.85 -7.17
N LEU A 95 -11.57 4.74 -7.75
CA LEU A 95 -12.65 5.45 -7.03
C LEU A 95 -13.74 4.52 -6.47
N GLU A 96 -13.89 3.30 -6.99
CA GLU A 96 -14.82 2.31 -6.40
C GLU A 96 -14.39 1.86 -4.99
N MET A 97 -13.16 2.21 -4.55
CA MET A 97 -12.66 1.95 -3.20
C MET A 97 -13.31 2.84 -2.14
N GLN A 98 -13.82 4.03 -2.53
CA GLN A 98 -14.36 5.06 -1.63
C GLN A 98 -15.23 4.52 -0.47
N PRO A 99 -16.26 3.67 -0.68
CA PRO A 99 -17.12 3.19 0.40
C PRO A 99 -16.39 2.34 1.47
N TYR A 100 -15.24 1.76 1.15
CA TYR A 100 -14.49 0.90 2.07
C TYR A 100 -13.47 1.67 2.92
N ILE A 101 -13.02 2.84 2.45
CA ILE A 101 -11.90 3.59 3.02
C ILE A 101 -12.15 4.05 4.46
N PRO A 102 -13.31 4.64 4.83
CA PRO A 102 -13.49 5.21 6.17
C PRO A 102 -13.27 4.19 7.29
N VAL A 103 -13.59 2.92 7.06
CA VAL A 103 -13.42 1.86 8.07
C VAL A 103 -12.01 1.29 8.04
N LEU A 104 -11.46 1.01 6.85
CA LEU A 104 -10.10 0.48 6.70
C LEU A 104 -9.06 1.47 7.23
N LEU A 105 -9.20 2.74 6.86
CA LEU A 105 -8.25 3.79 7.24
C LEU A 105 -8.14 3.91 8.76
N ARG A 106 -9.26 3.85 9.49
CA ARG A 106 -9.23 3.87 10.97
C ARG A 106 -8.36 2.75 11.54
N GLN A 107 -8.54 1.51 11.06
CA GLN A 107 -7.77 0.36 11.53
C GLN A 107 -6.28 0.46 11.13
N LEU A 108 -5.99 0.91 9.92
CA LEU A 108 -4.62 1.10 9.45
C LEU A 108 -3.89 2.19 10.25
N VAL A 109 -4.59 3.27 10.62
CA VAL A 109 -4.06 4.33 11.49
C VAL A 109 -3.78 3.81 12.90
N GLU A 110 -4.59 2.91 13.43
CA GLU A 110 -4.29 2.23 14.70
C GLU A 110 -3.04 1.35 14.57
N ILE A 111 -2.93 0.54 13.51
CA ILE A 111 -1.80 -0.37 13.28
C ILE A 111 -0.49 0.40 13.16
N ILE A 112 -0.45 1.47 12.35
CA ILE A 112 0.78 2.22 12.08
C ILE A 112 1.30 3.00 13.30
N ASN A 113 0.41 3.33 14.24
CA ASN A 113 0.77 3.97 15.50
C ASN A 113 1.01 2.98 16.65
N ARG A 114 0.71 1.69 16.47
CA ARG A 114 0.81 0.70 17.54
C ARG A 114 2.28 0.42 17.90
N PRO A 115 2.67 0.52 19.19
CA PRO A 115 4.02 0.21 19.62
C PRO A 115 4.33 -1.28 19.42
N SER A 116 5.62 -1.59 19.24
CA SER A 116 6.12 -2.97 19.07
C SER A 116 5.55 -3.72 17.86
N THR A 117 5.03 -3.00 16.87
CA THR A 117 4.56 -3.58 15.60
C THR A 117 5.76 -3.95 14.72
N PRO A 118 5.79 -5.16 14.11
CA PRO A 118 6.88 -5.57 13.24
C PRO A 118 7.06 -4.65 12.03
N LYS A 119 8.31 -4.42 11.64
CA LYS A 119 8.66 -3.51 10.54
C LYS A 119 7.96 -3.85 9.22
N THR A 120 7.81 -5.13 8.90
CA THR A 120 7.13 -5.57 7.65
C THR A 120 5.67 -5.10 7.63
N LEU A 121 4.94 -5.28 8.74
CA LEU A 121 3.57 -4.83 8.84
C LEU A 121 3.46 -3.29 8.78
N LEU A 122 4.37 -2.57 9.44
CA LEU A 122 4.40 -1.10 9.36
C LEU A 122 4.64 -0.60 7.92
N LYS A 123 5.54 -1.26 7.18
CA LYS A 123 5.82 -0.95 5.77
C LYS A 123 4.60 -1.18 4.89
N ASN A 124 3.96 -2.35 5.00
CA ASN A 124 2.76 -2.66 4.23
C ASN A 124 1.60 -1.74 4.60
N THR A 125 1.47 -1.39 5.88
CA THR A 125 0.45 -0.42 6.34
C THR A 125 0.69 0.97 5.74
N ALA A 126 1.94 1.44 5.73
CA ALA A 126 2.28 2.72 5.15
C ALA A 126 2.00 2.78 3.64
N ILE A 127 2.42 1.74 2.89
CA ILE A 127 2.14 1.61 1.46
C ILE A 127 0.64 1.60 1.21
N THR A 128 -0.12 0.78 1.94
CA THR A 128 -1.57 0.68 1.77
C THR A 128 -2.26 2.01 2.05
N ILE A 129 -1.94 2.72 3.13
CA ILE A 129 -2.52 4.04 3.40
C ILE A 129 -2.16 5.03 2.28
N GLY A 130 -0.94 4.99 1.77
CA GLY A 130 -0.50 5.77 0.61
C GLY A 130 -1.38 5.54 -0.61
N ARG A 131 -1.57 4.27 -0.98
CA ARG A 131 -2.43 3.84 -2.10
C ARG A 131 -3.89 4.27 -1.92
N LEU A 132 -4.43 4.18 -0.70
CA LEU A 132 -5.78 4.70 -0.40
C LEU A 132 -5.86 6.21 -0.63
N GLY A 133 -4.82 6.95 -0.23
CA GLY A 133 -4.73 8.39 -0.42
C GLY A 133 -4.52 8.78 -1.89
N TYR A 134 -3.87 7.92 -2.66
CA TYR A 134 -3.72 8.07 -4.11
C TYR A 134 -5.07 7.95 -4.82
N VAL A 135 -5.85 6.91 -4.53
CA VAL A 135 -7.15 6.68 -5.21
C VAL A 135 -8.26 7.58 -4.70
N CYS A 136 -8.28 7.92 -3.40
CA CYS A 136 -9.36 8.69 -2.78
C CYS A 136 -8.80 9.70 -1.77
N PRO A 137 -8.10 10.75 -2.24
CA PRO A 137 -7.43 11.71 -1.36
C PRO A 137 -8.39 12.42 -0.40
N GLN A 138 -9.64 12.67 -0.82
CA GLN A 138 -10.64 13.36 0.00
C GLN A 138 -11.05 12.56 1.24
N GLU A 139 -11.02 11.23 1.17
CA GLU A 139 -11.36 10.35 2.30
C GLU A 139 -10.19 10.19 3.28
N VAL A 140 -8.95 10.28 2.78
CA VAL A 140 -7.73 10.05 3.56
C VAL A 140 -7.17 11.34 4.17
N ALA A 141 -7.29 12.47 3.46
CA ALA A 141 -6.77 13.77 3.86
C ALA A 141 -7.17 14.20 5.30
N PRO A 142 -8.42 14.00 5.77
CA PRO A 142 -8.83 14.42 7.10
C PRO A 142 -8.06 13.75 8.24
N MET A 143 -7.49 12.57 8.02
CA MET A 143 -6.77 11.81 9.04
C MET A 143 -5.24 11.99 8.98
N LEU A 144 -4.70 12.71 7.99
CA LEU A 144 -3.24 12.80 7.73
C LEU A 144 -2.40 13.06 8.97
N GLN A 145 -2.83 14.01 9.81
CA GLN A 145 -2.09 14.40 11.01
C GLN A 145 -1.89 13.25 12.01
N GLN A 146 -2.76 12.24 11.97
CA GLN A 146 -2.74 11.10 12.91
C GLN A 146 -1.69 10.05 12.54
N PHE A 147 -1.24 9.99 11.28
CA PHE A 147 -0.36 8.91 10.81
C PHE A 147 0.82 9.36 9.93
N THR A 148 0.92 10.64 9.55
CA THR A 148 2.01 11.15 8.70
C THR A 148 3.39 10.81 9.26
N ARG A 149 3.62 11.03 10.56
CA ARG A 149 4.94 10.79 11.17
C ARG A 149 5.38 9.33 11.08
N PRO A 150 4.60 8.33 11.57
CA PRO A 150 4.99 6.93 11.45
C PRO A 150 4.96 6.41 10.00
N LEU A 151 4.10 6.97 9.14
CA LEU A 151 4.08 6.66 7.70
C LEU A 151 5.41 7.02 7.03
N CYS A 152 5.84 8.27 7.10
CA CYS A 152 7.11 8.69 6.50
C CYS A 152 8.32 7.96 7.10
N THR A 153 8.31 7.71 8.42
CA THR A 153 9.36 6.92 9.09
C THR A 153 9.43 5.49 8.53
N SER A 154 8.29 4.90 8.19
CA SER A 154 8.23 3.55 7.63
C SER A 154 8.68 3.54 6.17
N LEU A 155 8.17 4.46 5.34
CA LEU A 155 8.47 4.57 3.90
C LEU A 155 9.95 4.86 3.62
N ARG A 156 10.60 5.71 4.43
CA ARG A 156 12.04 6.00 4.32
C ARG A 156 12.90 4.73 4.32
N ASN A 157 12.45 3.68 4.98
CA ASN A 157 13.20 2.43 5.14
C ASN A 157 12.81 1.35 4.10
N ILE A 158 12.05 1.72 3.06
CA ILE A 158 11.65 0.86 1.94
C ILE A 158 12.53 1.19 0.73
N ARG A 159 13.04 0.15 0.06
CA ARG A 159 13.78 0.29 -1.19
C ARG A 159 12.85 0.76 -2.29
N ASP A 160 13.37 1.50 -3.26
CA ASP A 160 12.59 1.97 -4.39
C ASP A 160 12.03 0.79 -5.19
N ASN A 161 10.71 0.71 -5.27
CA ASN A 161 9.95 -0.30 -6.01
C ASN A 161 8.58 0.28 -6.40
N GLU A 162 7.81 -0.45 -7.21
CA GLU A 162 6.48 -0.02 -7.69
C GLU A 162 5.48 0.23 -6.55
N GLU A 163 5.64 -0.48 -5.42
CA GLU A 163 4.76 -0.31 -4.27
C GLU A 163 5.00 1.02 -3.54
N LYS A 164 6.26 1.40 -3.34
CA LYS A 164 6.64 2.71 -2.79
C LYS A 164 6.20 3.84 -3.74
N ASP A 165 6.32 3.63 -5.06
CA ASP A 165 6.01 4.60 -6.11
C ASP A 165 4.52 4.99 -6.11
N SER A 166 3.65 3.99 -5.99
CA SER A 166 2.20 4.17 -5.88
C SER A 166 1.73 4.94 -4.64
N CYS A 167 2.56 5.06 -3.60
CA CYS A 167 2.23 5.76 -2.36
C CYS A 167 2.53 7.26 -2.44
N ASP A 168 3.63 7.63 -3.10
CA ASP A 168 4.22 8.96 -2.96
C ASP A 168 3.76 9.97 -4.03
N SER A 169 3.16 9.50 -5.13
CA SER A 169 2.86 10.26 -6.35
C SER A 169 1.75 11.32 -6.27
N GLN A 170 1.03 11.50 -5.17
CA GLN A 170 -0.10 12.45 -5.14
C GLN A 170 -0.37 13.18 -3.82
N TRP A 171 0.44 13.00 -2.77
CA TRP A 171 0.08 13.50 -1.45
C TRP A 171 0.18 15.04 -1.33
N PRO A 172 -0.95 15.76 -1.21
CA PRO A 172 -0.93 17.18 -0.99
C PRO A 172 -0.77 17.42 0.52
N ASN A 173 0.49 17.56 0.94
CA ASN A 173 0.86 18.37 2.09
C ASN A 173 0.50 17.82 3.50
N PRO A 174 1.37 17.03 4.13
CA PRO A 174 1.46 17.00 5.59
C PRO A 174 2.91 17.11 6.12
N ARG A 175 3.11 17.88 7.21
CA ARG A 175 4.40 18.18 7.90
C ARG A 175 5.63 18.00 7.02
N PHE A 176 5.81 18.99 6.14
CA PHE A 176 6.81 19.11 5.07
C PHE A 176 8.18 18.45 5.35
N TYR A 177 8.78 18.65 6.52
CA TYR A 177 10.08 18.07 6.87
C TYR A 177 10.15 16.53 6.77
N VAL A 178 9.15 15.82 7.31
CA VAL A 178 9.19 14.34 7.37
C VAL A 178 8.84 13.73 6.01
N PHE A 179 8.01 14.43 5.24
CA PHE A 179 7.69 14.07 3.86
C PHE A 179 8.89 14.30 2.93
N CYS A 180 9.64 15.40 3.11
CA CYS A 180 10.85 15.68 2.35
C CYS A 180 11.97 14.67 2.64
N ASP A 181 12.10 14.20 3.88
CA ASP A 181 13.01 13.11 4.25
C ASP A 181 12.60 11.76 3.62
N ALA A 182 11.29 11.54 3.40
CA ALA A 182 10.81 10.38 2.64
C ALA A 182 11.08 10.53 1.13
N ILE A 183 10.84 11.72 0.55
CA ILE A 183 11.19 12.03 -0.86
C ILE A 183 12.71 11.85 -1.08
N ALA A 184 13.53 12.34 -0.15
CA ALA A 184 14.98 12.18 -0.19
C ALA A 184 15.46 10.73 -0.04
N SER A 185 14.60 9.80 0.36
CA SER A 185 14.95 8.38 0.40
C SER A 185 14.90 7.70 -0.98
N TRP A 186 14.38 8.40 -2.00
CA TRP A 186 14.33 7.92 -3.37
C TRP A 186 15.66 8.16 -4.09
N ILE A 187 16.24 7.10 -4.62
CA ILE A 187 17.49 7.11 -5.39
C ILE A 187 17.19 7.30 -6.88
N ASN A 188 16.15 6.64 -7.40
CA ASN A 188 15.79 6.70 -8.82
C ASN A 188 14.27 6.68 -9.02
N PRO A 189 13.54 7.76 -8.66
CA PRO A 189 12.12 7.86 -8.90
C PRO A 189 11.83 7.90 -10.41
N LYS A 190 10.66 7.40 -10.83
CA LYS A 190 10.19 7.57 -12.22
C LYS A 190 9.93 9.05 -12.52
N ASP A 191 9.95 9.42 -13.80
CA ASP A 191 9.88 10.82 -14.22
C ASP A 191 8.59 11.52 -13.79
N ASP A 192 7.45 10.83 -13.85
CA ASP A 192 6.15 11.32 -13.40
C ASP A 192 6.11 11.56 -11.89
N LEU A 193 6.63 10.62 -11.10
CA LEU A 193 6.77 10.77 -9.65
C LEU A 193 7.75 11.91 -9.30
N ARG A 194 8.86 12.01 -10.03
CA ARG A 194 9.86 13.06 -9.87
C ARG A 194 9.26 14.45 -10.11
N ASP A 195 8.41 14.60 -11.12
CA ASP A 195 7.72 15.86 -11.40
C ASP A 195 6.78 16.27 -10.27
N VAL A 196 6.11 15.31 -9.63
CA VAL A 196 5.27 15.57 -8.45
C VAL A 196 6.14 16.01 -7.27
N PHE A 197 7.25 15.32 -7.01
CA PHE A 197 8.20 15.70 -5.96
C PHE A 197 8.74 17.11 -6.17
N CYS A 198 9.16 17.44 -7.39
CA CYS A 198 9.59 18.79 -7.74
C CYS A 198 8.52 19.83 -7.42
N LYS A 199 7.26 19.61 -7.83
CA LYS A 199 6.15 20.55 -7.55
C LYS A 199 5.92 20.74 -6.05
N ILE A 200 5.97 19.66 -5.27
CA ILE A 200 5.77 19.73 -3.81
C ILE A 200 6.94 20.45 -3.12
N LEU A 201 8.18 20.14 -3.52
CA LEU A 201 9.38 20.73 -2.93
C LEU A 201 9.54 22.22 -3.27
N HIS A 202 9.19 22.65 -4.48
CA HIS A 202 9.22 24.07 -4.86
C HIS A 202 8.11 24.90 -4.21
N GLY A 203 6.99 24.27 -3.82
CA GLY A 203 5.84 24.96 -3.23
C GLY A 203 6.02 25.36 -1.76
N HIS A 204 6.98 24.75 -1.04
CA HIS A 204 7.13 24.88 0.40
C HIS A 204 8.61 25.08 0.78
N PHE A 205 8.85 26.11 1.60
CA PHE A 205 10.16 26.72 1.90
C PHE A 205 11.36 25.76 2.12
N SER A 206 12.43 25.91 1.32
CA SER A 206 13.69 25.14 1.43
C SER A 206 14.63 25.58 2.57
N ASP A 207 14.25 26.62 3.34
CA ASP A 207 15.10 27.22 4.37
C ASP A 207 15.04 26.52 5.74
N GLN A 208 14.12 25.57 5.93
CA GLN A 208 13.96 24.84 7.19
C GLN A 208 14.58 23.43 7.18
N PHE A 209 15.26 23.05 6.10
CA PHE A 209 15.87 21.72 5.98
C PHE A 209 17.23 21.64 6.69
N PRO A 210 17.56 20.47 7.31
CA PRO A 210 18.93 20.18 7.71
C PRO A 210 19.82 20.18 6.46
N LEU A 211 21.04 20.69 6.59
CA LEU A 211 21.97 20.86 5.47
C LEU A 211 22.14 19.59 4.60
N PRO A 212 22.29 18.38 5.18
CA PRO A 212 22.44 17.17 4.37
C PRO A 212 21.22 16.83 3.52
N LEU A 213 20.02 17.11 4.04
CA LEU A 213 18.77 16.89 3.32
C LEU A 213 18.61 17.92 2.20
N LYS A 214 18.97 19.18 2.47
CA LYS A 214 18.94 20.27 1.49
C LYS A 214 19.87 20.00 0.31
N GLU A 215 21.12 19.60 0.58
CA GLU A 215 22.10 19.27 -0.46
C GLU A 215 21.66 18.07 -1.31
N HIS A 216 21.06 17.05 -0.68
CA HIS A 216 20.60 15.87 -1.39
C HIS A 216 19.38 16.16 -2.28
N LEU A 217 18.40 16.92 -1.78
CA LEU A 217 17.23 17.34 -2.56
C LEU A 217 17.63 18.28 -3.71
N ALA A 218 18.60 19.17 -3.50
CA ALA A 218 19.16 20.02 -4.56
C ALA A 218 19.80 19.19 -5.69
N ALA A 219 20.54 18.13 -5.34
CA ALA A 219 21.18 17.26 -6.32
C ALA A 219 20.18 16.42 -7.13
N LEU A 220 19.08 15.97 -6.51
CA LEU A 220 18.08 15.11 -7.16
C LEU A 220 17.00 15.89 -7.91
N TYR A 221 16.56 17.02 -7.37
CA TYR A 221 15.34 17.72 -7.82
C TYR A 221 15.57 19.21 -8.14
N GLY A 222 16.77 19.76 -7.90
CA GLY A 222 17.12 21.14 -8.26
C GLY A 222 16.52 22.23 -7.34
N VAL A 223 16.19 21.88 -6.10
CA VAL A 223 15.51 22.71 -5.07
C VAL A 223 16.38 23.04 -3.87
#